data_AF-A0A7C2P0N8-F1
#
_entry.id   AF-A0A7C2P0N8-F1
#
_cell.length_a   1.000
_cell.length_b   1.000
_cell.length_c   1.000
_cell.angle_alpha   90.00
_cell.angle_beta   90.00
_cell.angle_gamma   90.00
#
_symmetry.space_group_name_H-M   'P 1'
#
loop_
_entity.id
_entity.type
_entity.pdbx_description
1 polymer ?
#
loop_
_entity_poly.entity_id
_entity_poly.type
_entity_poly.pdbx_seq_one_letter_code
_entity_poly.pdbx_strand_id
1 'polypeptide(L)'
;MKKLLIVLLTFGVVSAQIFTGNQSDVPVPMVSDKFSFYVSGFGGTKIQSGLYTSETYKSILPPFGISIGIAYRNLYFHAGYARNKNIDITFHHTAWNNEKFYALWGVNGLIIPDIESEGTNYIPAESTSKIFRIPLFAEFYMKPIKYFEAGLGVGLGRFAQNKYLEQPLKVPGFFATVVIKPVDFVKIYWEGYTSTWRRNLGIIFGPFKGVEFVTAFRYCSYPPEDKFVVQQGFVGIRAEIPGETIFKPAVSEVKLVVKEQVTGKPVKGAKVISADGKFPTLITNESGEITTVLKPGIYPFKVTGNSKYAPLNSMLEVQPKQKSVTLEVKLRYSNEYMDYLTMLDKTREFLRKNDIKNAEIELNKALKLFPEDEEGLRVKDSLFTQKSNMIKEITLRAENYLRNKRYQDAISELQRILNFDPQNQEVRKRIDSIRVVMLEERKKETPQPIQKPAVTPPPTAKPKPEPKEERVSVPDLIDRGKKLFFEGKYRDAKTYFEKALKLDPNNKEAKFYLDKCESYIKMMGG
;
A
#
# COMPACT_ATOMS: atom_id res chain seq x y z
N MET A 1 -28.39 8.81 -7.96
CA MET A 1 -29.23 8.48 -6.78
C MET A 1 -30.16 9.60 -6.35
N LYS A 2 -29.71 10.76 -5.83
CA LYS A 2 -30.65 11.86 -5.47
C LYS A 2 -31.58 12.25 -6.62
N LYS A 3 -31.04 12.42 -7.83
CA LYS A 3 -31.84 12.69 -9.03
C LYS A 3 -32.81 11.55 -9.39
N LEU A 4 -32.40 10.29 -9.20
CA LEU A 4 -33.26 9.11 -9.44
C LEU A 4 -34.35 8.99 -8.38
N LEU A 5 -34.04 9.23 -7.10
CA LEU A 5 -35.00 9.25 -5.99
C LEU A 5 -36.02 10.38 -6.16
N ILE A 6 -35.56 11.57 -6.55
CA ILE A 6 -36.42 12.72 -6.86
C ILE A 6 -37.30 12.39 -8.08
N VAL A 7 -36.73 11.78 -9.14
CA VAL A 7 -37.49 11.34 -10.32
C VAL A 7 -38.48 10.23 -9.95
N LEU A 8 -38.14 9.25 -9.11
CA LEU A 8 -39.06 8.20 -8.67
C LEU A 8 -40.18 8.75 -7.76
N LEU A 9 -39.85 9.71 -6.88
CA LEU A 9 -40.83 10.45 -6.07
C LEU A 9 -41.75 11.29 -6.94
N THR A 10 -41.21 12.03 -7.91
CA THR A 10 -42.01 12.85 -8.83
C THR A 10 -42.79 12.01 -9.83
N PHE A 11 -42.24 10.94 -10.38
CA PHE A 11 -42.95 10.01 -11.26
C PHE A 11 -44.01 9.24 -10.48
N GLY A 12 -43.75 8.84 -9.23
CA GLY A 12 -44.75 8.29 -8.31
C GLY A 12 -45.87 9.29 -8.03
N VAL A 13 -45.56 10.59 -7.86
CA VAL A 13 -46.55 11.66 -7.67
C VAL A 13 -47.33 11.98 -8.96
N VAL A 14 -46.69 11.94 -10.13
CA VAL A 14 -47.29 12.27 -11.43
C VAL A 14 -48.11 11.10 -11.99
N SER A 15 -47.63 9.86 -11.88
CA SER A 15 -48.42 8.67 -12.23
C SER A 15 -49.56 8.39 -11.25
N ALA A 16 -49.45 8.87 -9.99
CA ALA A 16 -50.55 8.87 -9.03
C ALA A 16 -51.73 9.80 -9.40
N GLN A 17 -51.56 10.71 -10.36
CA GLN A 17 -52.67 11.54 -10.87
C GLN A 17 -53.57 10.80 -11.87
N ILE A 18 -53.19 9.59 -12.32
CA ILE A 18 -53.89 8.89 -13.42
C ILE A 18 -54.52 7.55 -12.97
N PHE A 19 -54.08 6.89 -11.88
CA PHE A 19 -54.64 5.58 -11.42
C PHE A 19 -54.56 5.37 -9.87
N THR A 20 -55.57 4.79 -9.16
CA THR A 20 -55.96 5.22 -7.76
C THR A 20 -56.36 4.19 -6.64
N GLY A 21 -55.58 3.72 -5.62
CA GLY A 21 -55.87 2.38 -4.94
C GLY A 21 -55.11 1.61 -3.86
N ASN A 22 -55.62 0.39 -3.58
CA ASN A 22 -55.51 -0.34 -2.30
C ASN A 22 -54.56 -1.59 -2.27
N GLN A 23 -53.78 -1.65 -1.19
CA GLN A 23 -52.81 -2.65 -0.67
C GLN A 23 -51.61 -3.11 -1.51
N SER A 24 -50.51 -3.37 -0.78
CA SER A 24 -49.22 -3.88 -1.23
C SER A 24 -49.19 -5.41 -1.32
N ASP A 25 -49.86 -5.98 -2.31
CA ASP A 25 -49.44 -7.28 -2.87
C ASP A 25 -48.58 -6.97 -4.10
N VAL A 26 -47.56 -6.11 -3.92
CA VAL A 26 -46.44 -6.18 -4.83
C VAL A 26 -45.64 -7.39 -4.34
N PRO A 27 -45.50 -8.48 -5.12
CA PRO A 27 -44.71 -9.64 -4.71
C PRO A 27 -43.38 -9.22 -4.13
N VAL A 28 -43.22 -9.37 -2.81
CA VAL A 28 -42.04 -8.94 -2.08
C VAL A 28 -40.91 -9.93 -2.38
N PRO A 29 -39.66 -9.47 -2.54
CA PRO A 29 -38.52 -10.39 -2.62
C PRO A 29 -38.46 -11.26 -1.35
N MET A 30 -38.70 -12.55 -1.53
CA MET A 30 -38.83 -13.54 -0.44
C MET A 30 -37.50 -13.89 0.24
N VAL A 31 -36.37 -13.58 -0.40
CA VAL A 31 -35.01 -13.73 0.13
C VAL A 31 -34.13 -12.63 -0.49
N SER A 32 -33.26 -12.03 0.33
CA SER A 32 -32.25 -11.09 -0.14
C SER A 32 -30.92 -11.40 0.53
N ASP A 33 -29.94 -11.89 -0.23
CA ASP A 33 -28.60 -12.21 0.31
C ASP A 33 -27.88 -10.98 0.87
N LYS A 34 -28.22 -9.80 0.35
CA LYS A 34 -27.69 -8.51 0.80
C LYS A 34 -28.71 -7.77 1.64
N PHE A 35 -28.22 -7.01 2.62
CA PHE A 35 -29.06 -6.07 3.34
C PHE A 35 -29.60 -5.03 2.35
N SER A 36 -30.92 -4.91 2.22
CA SER A 36 -31.58 -4.02 1.26
C SER A 36 -32.72 -3.26 1.91
N PHE A 37 -32.83 -1.97 1.57
CA PHE A 37 -33.99 -1.15 1.88
C PHE A 37 -34.93 -1.09 0.68
N TYR A 38 -36.22 -1.11 0.94
CA TYR A 38 -37.26 -0.96 -0.07
C TYR A 38 -38.02 0.32 0.21
N VAL A 39 -38.26 1.10 -0.84
CA VAL A 39 -39.17 2.24 -0.81
C VAL A 39 -40.18 2.03 -1.92
N SER A 40 -41.47 2.08 -1.57
CA SER A 40 -42.54 1.88 -2.54
C SER A 40 -43.61 2.96 -2.42
N GLY A 41 -44.24 3.28 -3.54
CA GLY A 41 -45.43 4.11 -3.62
C GLY A 41 -46.49 3.41 -4.48
N PHE A 42 -47.77 3.57 -4.15
CA PHE A 42 -48.84 2.84 -4.82
C PHE A 42 -50.21 3.54 -4.88
N GLY A 43 -51.03 3.07 -5.84
CA GLY A 43 -52.42 3.42 -6.15
C GLY A 43 -53.15 2.24 -6.84
N GLY A 44 -54.27 2.42 -7.57
CA GLY A 44 -55.24 1.32 -7.90
C GLY A 44 -56.78 1.47 -7.75
N THR A 45 -57.47 1.85 -8.81
CA THR A 45 -58.89 2.26 -8.73
C THR A 45 -59.90 1.18 -8.35
N LYS A 46 -61.09 1.62 -7.89
CA LYS A 46 -62.30 0.78 -7.91
C LYS A 46 -62.78 0.70 -9.36
N ILE A 47 -62.93 -0.52 -9.89
CA ILE A 47 -63.39 -0.74 -11.26
C ILE A 47 -64.90 -0.99 -11.29
N GLN A 48 -65.40 -1.86 -10.40
CA GLN A 48 -66.83 -2.17 -10.32
C GLN A 48 -67.27 -2.38 -8.86
N SER A 49 -68.53 -2.08 -8.55
CA SER A 49 -69.18 -2.59 -7.33
C SER A 49 -69.47 -4.08 -7.49
N GLY A 50 -68.81 -4.93 -6.72
CA GLY A 50 -69.14 -6.35 -6.63
C GLY A 50 -70.11 -6.61 -5.48
N LEU A 51 -70.83 -7.75 -5.55
CA LEU A 51 -71.59 -8.31 -4.41
C LEU A 51 -70.73 -8.45 -3.14
N TYR A 52 -69.41 -8.53 -3.29
CA TYR A 52 -68.42 -8.80 -2.24
C TYR A 52 -67.51 -7.61 -1.94
N THR A 53 -68.02 -6.38 -2.12
CA THR A 53 -67.30 -5.18 -1.67
C THR A 53 -67.93 -4.65 -0.39
N SER A 54 -67.33 -4.98 0.76
CA SER A 54 -67.65 -4.40 2.07
C SER A 54 -67.71 -2.86 2.04
N GLU A 55 -68.45 -2.24 2.97
CA GLU A 55 -68.46 -0.78 3.12
C GLU A 55 -67.06 -0.20 3.42
N THR A 56 -66.18 -0.99 4.03
CA THR A 56 -64.77 -0.62 4.24
C THR A 56 -64.03 -0.51 2.91
N TYR A 57 -64.30 -1.35 1.91
CA TYR A 57 -63.72 -1.14 0.57
C TYR A 57 -64.24 0.12 -0.11
N LYS A 58 -65.48 0.55 0.20
CA LYS A 58 -66.01 1.83 -0.27
C LYS A 58 -65.33 3.02 0.42
N SER A 59 -65.02 2.93 1.71
CA SER A 59 -64.33 4.00 2.45
C SER A 59 -62.81 4.03 2.20
N ILE A 60 -62.22 2.90 1.86
CA ILE A 60 -60.79 2.81 1.58
C ILE A 60 -60.48 3.36 0.17
N LEU A 61 -61.37 3.20 -0.81
CA LEU A 61 -61.11 3.59 -2.21
C LEU A 61 -61.45 5.04 -2.55
N PRO A 62 -60.56 5.76 -3.27
CA PRO A 62 -59.19 5.37 -3.62
C PRO A 62 -58.15 5.78 -2.55
N PRO A 63 -57.32 4.87 -1.98
CA PRO A 63 -56.20 5.30 -1.17
C PRO A 63 -54.94 5.45 -2.04
N PHE A 64 -54.05 6.35 -1.63
CA PHE A 64 -52.66 6.30 -2.01
C PHE A 64 -51.86 5.90 -0.76
N GLY A 65 -50.70 5.28 -0.97
CA GLY A 65 -49.85 4.91 0.14
C GLY A 65 -48.38 4.90 -0.22
N ILE A 66 -47.57 4.97 0.84
CA ILE A 66 -46.13 4.80 0.79
C ILE A 66 -45.75 3.67 1.73
N SER A 67 -44.66 2.99 1.43
CA SER A 67 -44.14 1.98 2.34
C SER A 67 -42.64 1.90 2.32
N ILE A 68 -42.09 1.54 3.47
CA ILE A 68 -40.69 1.19 3.64
C ILE A 68 -40.57 -0.29 3.98
N GLY A 69 -39.52 -0.92 3.48
CA GLY A 69 -39.20 -2.29 3.84
C GLY A 69 -37.71 -2.48 4.06
N ILE A 70 -37.37 -3.50 4.82
CA ILE A 70 -36.00 -3.99 5.01
C ILE A 70 -36.00 -5.48 4.71
N ALA A 71 -34.97 -5.93 4.00
CA ALA A 71 -34.71 -7.35 3.81
C ALA A 71 -33.28 -7.68 4.19
N TYR A 72 -33.11 -8.81 4.88
CA TYR A 72 -31.80 -9.37 5.15
C TYR A 72 -31.88 -10.88 5.30
N ARG A 73 -31.15 -11.59 4.44
CA ARG A 73 -31.15 -13.06 4.38
C ARG A 73 -32.58 -13.59 4.24
N ASN A 74 -33.07 -14.27 5.27
CA ASN A 74 -34.37 -14.93 5.29
C ASN A 74 -35.47 -14.05 5.90
N LEU A 75 -35.17 -12.81 6.29
CA LEU A 75 -36.11 -11.91 6.95
C LEU A 75 -36.53 -10.79 6.01
N TYR A 76 -37.83 -10.52 6.00
CA TYR A 76 -38.42 -9.34 5.41
C TYR A 76 -39.34 -8.66 6.41
N PHE A 77 -39.23 -7.34 6.51
CA PHE A 77 -40.15 -6.50 7.25
C PHE A 77 -40.56 -5.31 6.39
N HIS A 78 -41.83 -4.94 6.48
CA HIS A 78 -42.43 -3.84 5.75
C HIS A 78 -43.45 -3.13 6.63
N ALA A 79 -43.43 -1.81 6.52
CA ALA A 79 -44.42 -0.93 7.10
C ALA A 79 -44.93 0.02 6.01
N GLY A 80 -46.23 -0.02 5.77
CA GLY A 80 -46.93 0.87 4.86
C GLY A 80 -47.85 1.83 5.59
N TYR A 81 -48.08 3.00 5.02
CA TYR A 81 -49.16 3.90 5.40
C TYR A 81 -50.04 4.18 4.19
N ALA A 82 -51.35 4.15 4.39
CA ALA A 82 -52.33 4.55 3.39
C ALA A 82 -53.43 5.41 4.04
N ARG A 83 -53.91 6.43 3.31
CA ARG A 83 -54.81 7.49 3.82
C ARG A 83 -56.04 6.98 4.60
N ASN A 84 -56.53 5.78 4.28
CA ASN A 84 -57.73 5.17 4.87
C ASN A 84 -57.48 3.81 5.56
N LYS A 85 -56.21 3.41 5.74
CA LYS A 85 -55.83 2.10 6.28
C LYS A 85 -54.80 2.19 7.44
N ASN A 86 -54.61 3.39 8.00
CA ASN A 86 -53.60 3.68 9.03
C ASN A 86 -52.24 3.05 8.68
N ILE A 87 -51.63 2.29 9.60
CA ILE A 87 -50.35 1.61 9.39
C ILE A 87 -50.62 0.13 9.10
N ASP A 88 -50.03 -0.36 8.00
CA ASP A 88 -50.02 -1.75 7.59
C ASP A 88 -48.63 -2.34 7.86
N ILE A 89 -48.56 -3.51 8.49
CA ILE A 89 -47.32 -4.23 8.75
C ILE A 89 -47.34 -5.58 8.06
N THR A 90 -46.24 -5.87 7.37
CA THR A 90 -45.96 -7.17 6.78
C THR A 90 -44.60 -7.67 7.24
N PHE A 91 -44.54 -8.92 7.68
CA PHE A 91 -43.32 -9.58 8.13
C PHE A 91 -43.31 -11.01 7.62
N HIS A 92 -42.26 -11.42 6.90
CA HIS A 92 -42.10 -12.82 6.48
C HIS A 92 -40.72 -13.34 6.86
N HIS A 93 -40.68 -14.61 7.28
CA HIS A 93 -39.45 -15.36 7.50
C HIS A 93 -39.43 -16.62 6.63
N THR A 94 -38.39 -16.74 5.81
CA THR A 94 -38.13 -17.94 5.00
C THR A 94 -37.41 -18.98 5.85
N ALA A 95 -38.19 -19.86 6.47
CA ALA A 95 -37.70 -20.87 7.41
C ALA A 95 -36.85 -21.95 6.73
N TRP A 96 -37.14 -22.24 5.46
CA TRP A 96 -36.42 -23.24 4.68
C TRP A 96 -36.35 -22.79 3.22
N ASN A 97 -35.19 -22.94 2.60
CA ASN A 97 -34.99 -22.62 1.19
C ASN A 97 -33.89 -23.51 0.61
N ASN A 98 -34.22 -24.24 -0.46
CA ASN A 98 -33.28 -24.86 -1.38
C ASN A 98 -33.63 -24.39 -2.80
N GLU A 99 -32.77 -24.66 -3.78
CA GLU A 99 -32.94 -24.15 -5.15
C GLU A 99 -34.30 -24.48 -5.79
N LYS A 100 -34.97 -25.56 -5.34
CA LYS A 100 -36.26 -26.03 -5.88
C LYS A 100 -37.45 -25.80 -4.98
N PHE A 101 -37.27 -25.59 -3.68
CA PHE A 101 -38.35 -25.52 -2.70
C PHE A 101 -38.02 -24.54 -1.59
N TYR A 102 -39.00 -23.78 -1.15
CA TYR A 102 -38.86 -22.96 0.04
C TYR A 102 -40.16 -22.87 0.81
N ALA A 103 -40.04 -22.70 2.12
CA ALA A 103 -41.17 -22.52 3.02
C ALA A 103 -40.98 -21.22 3.79
N LEU A 104 -42.06 -20.46 3.91
CA LEU A 104 -42.08 -19.20 4.63
C LEU A 104 -43.34 -19.08 5.47
N TRP A 105 -43.26 -18.25 6.50
CA TRP A 105 -44.39 -17.92 7.34
C TRP A 105 -44.28 -16.46 7.76
N GLY A 106 -45.40 -15.90 8.21
CA GLY A 106 -45.39 -14.50 8.60
C GLY A 106 -46.76 -13.92 8.85
N VAL A 107 -46.78 -12.59 8.83
CA VAL A 107 -47.95 -11.74 8.94
C VAL A 107 -48.03 -10.92 7.65
N ASN A 108 -49.15 -10.96 6.94
CA ASN A 108 -49.33 -10.22 5.68
C ASN A 108 -50.47 -9.19 5.80
N GLY A 109 -50.12 -7.91 5.91
CA GLY A 109 -51.07 -6.81 5.92
C GLY A 109 -51.85 -6.66 7.22
N LEU A 110 -51.16 -6.68 8.37
CA LEU A 110 -51.74 -6.39 9.69
C LEU A 110 -51.95 -4.88 9.85
N ILE A 111 -53.18 -4.48 10.12
CA ILE A 111 -53.58 -3.08 10.29
C ILE A 111 -53.47 -2.69 11.77
N ILE A 112 -52.78 -1.59 12.05
CA ILE A 112 -52.57 -1.00 13.38
C ILE A 112 -53.32 0.34 13.45
N PRO A 113 -54.04 0.65 14.55
CA PRO A 113 -53.96 0.00 15.88
C PRO A 113 -54.94 -1.15 16.13
N ASP A 114 -55.84 -1.44 15.20
CA ASP A 114 -56.99 -2.32 15.46
C ASP A 114 -56.62 -3.82 15.52
N ILE A 115 -55.37 -4.17 15.17
CA ILE A 115 -54.83 -5.54 15.13
C ILE A 115 -55.76 -6.44 14.31
N GLU A 116 -56.07 -5.97 13.11
CA GLU A 116 -56.98 -6.65 12.20
C GLU A 116 -56.37 -6.78 10.81
N SER A 117 -56.99 -7.60 9.99
CA SER A 117 -56.66 -7.71 8.57
C SER A 117 -57.90 -7.53 7.72
N GLU A 118 -57.66 -7.41 6.42
CA GLU A 118 -58.70 -7.23 5.43
C GLU A 118 -59.81 -8.29 5.55
N GLY A 119 -61.05 -7.83 5.76
CA GLY A 119 -62.24 -8.68 5.91
C GLY A 119 -62.38 -9.39 7.27
N THR A 120 -61.69 -8.93 8.31
CA THR A 120 -61.89 -9.44 9.69
C THR A 120 -62.78 -8.56 10.57
N ASN A 121 -63.31 -7.47 10.00
CA ASN A 121 -64.09 -6.42 10.67
C ASN A 121 -65.45 -6.92 11.21
N TYR A 122 -65.88 -8.12 10.80
CA TYR A 122 -67.13 -8.76 11.25
C TYR A 122 -66.95 -9.66 12.48
N ILE A 123 -65.78 -9.70 13.11
CA ILE A 123 -65.61 -10.44 14.37
C ILE A 123 -66.30 -9.64 15.48
N PRO A 124 -67.34 -10.19 16.14
CA PRO A 124 -68.05 -9.50 17.22
C PRO A 124 -67.07 -9.00 18.28
N ALA A 125 -67.33 -7.84 18.88
CA ALA A 125 -66.53 -7.28 19.97
C ALA A 125 -66.32 -8.28 21.13
N GLU A 126 -67.24 -9.24 21.24
CA GLU A 126 -67.34 -10.27 22.28
C GLU A 126 -66.58 -11.57 21.93
N SER A 127 -65.95 -11.65 20.76
CA SER A 127 -65.11 -12.79 20.40
C SER A 127 -63.88 -12.84 21.30
N THR A 128 -63.73 -13.93 22.06
CA THR A 128 -62.70 -14.11 23.08
C THR A 128 -61.27 -14.22 22.55
N SER A 129 -61.06 -14.40 21.23
CA SER A 129 -59.71 -14.54 20.66
C SER A 129 -59.48 -13.62 19.45
N LYS A 130 -58.63 -12.60 19.65
CA LYS A 130 -58.16 -11.70 18.59
C LYS A 130 -57.17 -12.37 17.62
N ILE A 131 -56.69 -13.59 17.90
CA ILE A 131 -55.68 -14.26 17.07
C ILE A 131 -56.15 -14.52 15.63
N PHE A 132 -57.46 -14.78 15.45
CA PHE A 132 -58.07 -14.99 14.14
C PHE A 132 -58.19 -13.71 13.30
N ARG A 133 -57.94 -12.54 13.89
CA ARG A 133 -57.86 -11.25 13.19
C ARG A 133 -56.49 -11.00 12.57
N ILE A 134 -55.45 -11.61 13.14
CA ILE A 134 -54.07 -11.46 12.69
C ILE A 134 -53.92 -12.26 11.38
N PRO A 135 -53.42 -11.65 10.28
CA PRO A 135 -53.25 -12.32 9.00
C PRO A 135 -51.99 -13.18 9.00
N LEU A 136 -51.93 -14.13 9.92
CA LEU A 136 -50.88 -15.13 10.01
C LEU A 136 -51.00 -16.10 8.86
N PHE A 137 -49.87 -16.46 8.26
CA PHE A 137 -49.86 -17.45 7.20
C PHE A 137 -48.57 -18.27 7.23
N ALA A 138 -48.64 -19.45 6.63
CA ALA A 138 -47.52 -20.28 6.26
C ALA A 138 -47.73 -20.77 4.83
N GLU A 139 -46.68 -20.75 4.03
CA GLU A 139 -46.73 -21.11 2.61
C GLU A 139 -45.51 -21.93 2.21
N PHE A 140 -45.77 -22.97 1.43
CA PHE A 140 -44.76 -23.82 0.82
C PHE A 140 -44.74 -23.57 -0.69
N TYR A 141 -43.56 -23.31 -1.23
CA TYR A 141 -43.35 -23.08 -2.65
C TYR A 141 -42.48 -24.15 -3.29
N MET A 142 -42.76 -24.41 -4.57
CA MET A 142 -41.94 -25.18 -5.48
C MET A 142 -41.54 -24.34 -6.69
N LYS A 143 -40.31 -24.56 -7.15
CA LYS A 143 -39.68 -23.94 -8.31
C LYS A 143 -39.08 -25.04 -9.19
N PRO A 144 -39.91 -25.77 -9.95
CA PRO A 144 -39.43 -26.88 -10.78
C PRO A 144 -38.52 -26.40 -11.91
N ILE A 145 -38.72 -25.18 -12.41
CA ILE A 145 -37.92 -24.55 -13.47
C ILE A 145 -37.73 -23.04 -13.18
N LYS A 146 -36.73 -22.41 -13.82
CA LYS A 146 -36.40 -20.98 -13.63
C LYS A 146 -37.62 -20.04 -13.80
N TYR A 147 -38.52 -20.38 -14.73
CA TYR A 147 -39.60 -19.51 -15.20
C TYR A 147 -40.96 -19.75 -14.52
N PHE A 148 -41.02 -20.67 -13.56
CA PHE A 148 -42.28 -21.05 -12.91
C PHE A 148 -42.07 -21.33 -11.42
N GLU A 149 -42.91 -20.71 -10.60
CA GLU A 149 -42.99 -20.91 -9.15
C GLU A 149 -44.46 -21.13 -8.78
N ALA A 150 -44.74 -22.07 -7.88
CA ALA A 150 -46.08 -22.33 -7.37
C ALA A 150 -46.05 -22.53 -5.86
N GLY A 151 -47.05 -22.01 -5.17
CA GLY A 151 -47.17 -22.01 -3.72
C GLY A 151 -48.52 -22.59 -3.26
N LEU A 152 -48.50 -23.29 -2.13
CA LEU A 152 -49.68 -23.69 -1.38
C LEU A 152 -49.53 -23.18 0.05
N GLY A 153 -50.55 -22.46 0.52
CA GLY A 153 -50.52 -21.79 1.81
C GLY A 153 -51.76 -22.02 2.63
N VAL A 154 -51.59 -21.80 3.93
CA VAL A 154 -52.62 -21.83 4.95
C VAL A 154 -52.50 -20.58 5.81
N GLY A 155 -53.61 -19.96 6.19
CA GLY A 155 -53.57 -18.73 6.97
C GLY A 155 -54.86 -18.40 7.71
N LEU A 156 -54.74 -17.44 8.63
CA LEU A 156 -55.81 -16.84 9.43
C LEU A 156 -56.13 -15.43 8.91
N GLY A 157 -57.14 -14.78 9.48
CA GLY A 157 -57.53 -13.42 9.09
C GLY A 157 -58.02 -13.36 7.64
N ARG A 158 -57.39 -12.51 6.81
CA ARG A 158 -57.76 -12.34 5.39
C ARG A 158 -57.78 -13.64 4.59
N PHE A 159 -56.96 -14.63 4.96
CA PHE A 159 -56.86 -15.93 4.27
C PHE A 159 -58.02 -16.88 4.60
N ALA A 160 -58.72 -16.65 5.71
CA ALA A 160 -59.72 -17.54 6.28
C ALA A 160 -61.13 -16.92 6.18
N GLN A 161 -61.67 -16.73 4.97
CA GLN A 161 -62.99 -16.09 4.77
C GLN A 161 -64.04 -17.06 4.22
N ASN A 162 -65.29 -16.90 4.64
CA ASN A 162 -66.42 -17.68 4.14
C ASN A 162 -66.87 -17.21 2.74
N LYS A 163 -67.22 -18.17 1.88
CA LYS A 163 -67.71 -18.04 0.50
C LYS A 163 -68.79 -16.96 0.28
N TYR A 164 -69.67 -16.72 1.26
CA TYR A 164 -70.87 -15.89 1.06
C TYR A 164 -71.04 -14.70 2.01
N LEU A 165 -70.28 -14.58 3.10
CA LEU A 165 -70.65 -13.68 4.20
C LEU A 165 -69.59 -12.66 4.62
N GLU A 166 -68.40 -12.62 3.99
CA GLU A 166 -67.25 -11.81 4.45
C GLU A 166 -66.89 -11.99 5.95
N GLN A 167 -67.46 -13.00 6.61
CA GLN A 167 -67.15 -13.37 7.97
C GLN A 167 -65.93 -14.30 7.96
N PRO A 168 -64.97 -14.08 8.88
CA PRO A 168 -63.83 -14.97 8.98
C PRO A 168 -64.26 -16.34 9.48
N LEU A 169 -63.69 -17.38 8.86
CA LEU A 169 -63.76 -18.75 9.33
C LEU A 169 -63.06 -18.84 10.68
N LYS A 170 -63.64 -19.63 11.61
CA LYS A 170 -62.98 -20.01 12.86
C LYS A 170 -61.85 -21.01 12.66
N VAL A 171 -61.57 -21.40 11.42
CA VAL A 171 -60.53 -22.35 11.01
C VAL A 171 -59.65 -21.69 9.95
N PRO A 172 -58.38 -22.10 9.81
CA PRO A 172 -57.50 -21.59 8.77
C PRO A 172 -58.07 -21.81 7.37
N GLY A 173 -57.88 -20.83 6.49
CA GLY A 173 -58.18 -20.95 5.07
C GLY A 173 -56.96 -21.35 4.27
N PHE A 174 -57.19 -21.99 3.12
CA PHE A 174 -56.13 -22.39 2.20
C PHE A 174 -56.11 -21.50 0.97
N PHE A 175 -54.90 -21.19 0.49
CA PHE A 175 -54.68 -20.41 -0.71
C PHE A 175 -53.57 -21.04 -1.56
N ALA A 176 -53.54 -20.66 -2.82
CA ALA A 176 -52.54 -21.09 -3.79
C ALA A 176 -52.01 -19.90 -4.55
N THR A 177 -50.71 -19.94 -4.86
CA THR A 177 -50.01 -18.88 -5.58
C THR A 177 -49.32 -19.49 -6.80
N VAL A 178 -49.31 -18.78 -7.92
CA VAL A 178 -48.57 -19.16 -9.12
C VAL A 178 -47.84 -17.93 -9.64
N VAL A 179 -46.57 -18.07 -9.99
CA VAL A 179 -45.75 -17.03 -10.59
C VAL A 179 -45.07 -17.56 -11.84
N ILE A 180 -45.28 -16.87 -12.96
CA ILE A 180 -44.67 -17.15 -14.25
C ILE A 180 -43.71 -16.02 -14.59
N LYS A 181 -42.49 -16.35 -15.03
CA LYS A 181 -41.45 -15.38 -15.40
C LYS A 181 -41.08 -15.60 -16.86
N PRO A 182 -41.87 -15.10 -17.83
CA PRO A 182 -41.59 -15.34 -19.24
C PRO A 182 -40.22 -14.79 -19.67
N VAL A 183 -39.77 -13.71 -19.03
CA VAL A 183 -38.43 -13.13 -19.13
C VAL A 183 -37.99 -12.60 -17.77
N ASP A 184 -36.68 -12.37 -17.58
CA ASP A 184 -36.13 -12.03 -16.26
C ASP A 184 -36.68 -10.72 -15.65
N PHE A 185 -37.16 -9.79 -16.48
CA PHE A 185 -37.72 -8.50 -16.05
C PHE A 185 -39.27 -8.46 -16.02
N VAL A 186 -39.96 -9.58 -16.29
CA VAL A 186 -41.44 -9.67 -16.22
C VAL A 186 -41.83 -10.82 -15.29
N LYS A 187 -42.74 -10.56 -14.35
CA LYS A 187 -43.35 -11.58 -13.51
C LYS A 187 -44.87 -11.45 -13.62
N ILE A 188 -45.55 -12.54 -13.90
CA ILE A 188 -47.01 -12.64 -13.88
C ILE A 188 -47.35 -13.48 -12.66
N TYR A 189 -48.16 -12.96 -11.75
CA TYR A 189 -48.57 -13.69 -10.56
C TYR A 189 -50.08 -13.87 -10.50
N TRP A 190 -50.49 -14.99 -9.93
CA TRP A 190 -51.86 -15.32 -9.63
C TRP A 190 -51.93 -15.84 -8.20
N GLU A 191 -52.95 -15.46 -7.45
CA GLU A 191 -53.24 -15.96 -6.11
C GLU A 191 -54.72 -16.29 -6.03
N GLY A 192 -55.06 -17.42 -5.42
CA GLY A 192 -56.44 -17.84 -5.24
C GLY A 192 -56.71 -18.46 -3.89
N TYR A 193 -57.84 -18.09 -3.30
CA TYR A 193 -58.31 -18.60 -2.02
C TYR A 193 -59.31 -19.73 -2.26
N THR A 194 -59.13 -20.87 -1.60
CA THR A 194 -59.99 -22.06 -1.81
C THR A 194 -61.38 -21.89 -1.20
N SER A 195 -61.47 -21.13 -0.09
CA SER A 195 -62.73 -20.90 0.62
C SER A 195 -63.62 -19.83 -0.03
N THR A 196 -63.12 -19.14 -1.07
CA THR A 196 -63.84 -18.07 -1.77
C THR A 196 -63.62 -18.11 -3.29
N TRP A 197 -64.41 -17.34 -4.04
CA TRP A 197 -64.19 -17.16 -5.48
C TRP A 197 -63.19 -16.04 -5.80
N ARG A 198 -62.49 -15.48 -4.80
CA ARG A 198 -61.59 -14.34 -4.96
C ARG A 198 -60.26 -14.79 -5.57
N ARG A 199 -59.81 -14.09 -6.60
CA ARG A 199 -58.48 -14.25 -7.20
C ARG A 199 -57.79 -12.90 -7.30
N ASN A 200 -56.47 -12.90 -7.12
CA ASN A 200 -55.62 -11.76 -7.44
C ASN A 200 -54.77 -12.14 -8.66
N LEU A 201 -54.63 -11.22 -9.60
CA LEU A 201 -53.81 -11.37 -10.79
C LEU A 201 -52.92 -10.13 -10.90
N GLY A 202 -51.66 -10.27 -11.26
CA GLY A 202 -50.86 -9.08 -11.55
C GLY A 202 -49.61 -9.33 -12.35
N ILE A 203 -49.03 -8.23 -12.80
CA ILE A 203 -47.83 -8.17 -13.62
C ILE A 203 -46.84 -7.21 -12.96
N ILE A 204 -45.64 -7.69 -12.68
CA ILE A 204 -44.49 -6.88 -12.31
C ILE A 204 -43.59 -6.73 -13.54
N PHE A 205 -43.19 -5.50 -13.83
CA PHE A 205 -42.27 -5.12 -14.88
C PHE A 205 -41.07 -4.37 -14.28
N GLY A 206 -39.87 -4.95 -14.34
CA GLY A 206 -38.64 -4.41 -13.75
C GLY A 206 -37.53 -4.19 -14.78
N PRO A 207 -37.66 -3.22 -15.71
CA PRO A 207 -36.70 -3.01 -16.78
C PRO A 207 -35.35 -2.47 -16.29
N PHE A 208 -35.29 -1.92 -15.09
CA PHE A 208 -34.07 -1.39 -14.48
C PHE A 208 -33.74 -2.16 -13.21
N LYS A 209 -32.44 -2.40 -12.97
CA LYS A 209 -31.98 -3.08 -11.76
C LYS A 209 -32.44 -2.33 -10.51
N GLY A 210 -33.14 -3.04 -9.63
CA GLY A 210 -33.65 -2.51 -8.37
C GLY A 210 -34.84 -1.57 -8.50
N VAL A 211 -35.50 -1.48 -9.66
CA VAL A 211 -36.76 -0.74 -9.81
C VAL A 211 -37.81 -1.65 -10.45
N GLU A 212 -38.93 -1.82 -9.77
CA GLU A 212 -40.07 -2.61 -10.22
C GLU A 212 -41.30 -1.72 -10.36
N PHE A 213 -41.98 -1.82 -11.49
CA PHE A 213 -43.33 -1.31 -11.71
C PHE A 213 -44.31 -2.47 -11.55
N VAL A 214 -45.46 -2.19 -10.96
CA VAL A 214 -46.39 -3.22 -10.51
C VAL A 214 -47.75 -2.85 -10.99
N THR A 215 -48.45 -3.81 -11.56
CA THR A 215 -49.86 -3.69 -11.92
C THR A 215 -50.59 -4.92 -11.41
N ALA A 216 -51.76 -4.76 -10.81
CA ALA A 216 -52.55 -5.89 -10.34
C ALA A 216 -54.05 -5.64 -10.44
N PHE A 217 -54.79 -6.71 -10.61
CA PHE A 217 -56.23 -6.78 -10.54
C PHE A 217 -56.60 -7.65 -9.35
N ARG A 218 -57.31 -7.06 -8.39
CA ARG A 218 -57.69 -7.70 -7.15
C ARG A 218 -59.16 -8.10 -7.17
N TYR A 219 -59.46 -9.17 -6.43
CA TYR A 219 -60.81 -9.71 -6.28
C TYR A 219 -61.48 -9.98 -7.62
N CYS A 220 -60.69 -10.54 -8.53
CA CYS A 220 -61.20 -11.14 -9.74
C CYS A 220 -62.08 -12.32 -9.32
N SER A 221 -63.39 -12.23 -9.53
CA SER A 221 -64.32 -13.30 -9.20
C SER A 221 -64.86 -13.97 -10.46
N TYR A 222 -64.98 -15.29 -10.39
CA TYR A 222 -65.67 -16.12 -11.38
C TYR A 222 -66.97 -16.66 -10.74
N PRO A 223 -68.01 -15.85 -10.50
CA PRO A 223 -69.27 -16.41 -10.00
C PRO A 223 -69.78 -17.51 -10.95
N PRO A 224 -70.64 -18.44 -10.49
CA PRO A 224 -71.10 -19.60 -11.26
C PRO A 224 -71.88 -19.30 -12.56
N GLU A 225 -71.93 -18.04 -13.01
CA GLU A 225 -72.66 -17.53 -14.18
C GLU A 225 -71.74 -16.76 -15.17
N ASP A 226 -70.50 -17.24 -15.35
CA ASP A 226 -69.61 -17.02 -16.51
C ASP A 226 -68.97 -15.64 -16.76
N LYS A 227 -69.18 -14.62 -15.94
CA LYS A 227 -68.49 -13.32 -16.13
C LYS A 227 -67.32 -13.13 -15.18
N PHE A 228 -66.11 -13.02 -15.74
CA PHE A 228 -64.93 -12.52 -15.04
C PHE A 228 -65.17 -11.07 -14.63
N VAL A 229 -65.25 -10.82 -13.33
CA VAL A 229 -65.45 -9.47 -12.78
C VAL A 229 -64.19 -9.03 -12.05
N VAL A 230 -63.64 -7.89 -12.46
CA VAL A 230 -62.54 -7.21 -11.74
C VAL A 230 -63.12 -6.12 -10.86
N GLN A 231 -62.90 -6.22 -9.55
CA GLN A 231 -63.43 -5.23 -8.61
C GLN A 231 -62.47 -4.06 -8.41
N GLN A 232 -61.15 -4.32 -8.44
CA GLN A 232 -60.13 -3.33 -8.14
C GLN A 232 -58.91 -3.49 -9.06
N GLY A 233 -58.39 -2.35 -9.53
CA GLY A 233 -57.07 -2.26 -10.14
C GLY A 233 -56.03 -1.80 -9.11
N PHE A 234 -54.75 -2.00 -9.40
CA PHE A 234 -53.63 -1.60 -8.57
C PHE A 234 -52.44 -1.25 -9.44
N VAL A 235 -51.74 -0.17 -9.09
CA VAL A 235 -50.47 0.21 -9.69
C VAL A 235 -49.48 0.61 -8.60
N GLY A 236 -48.21 0.28 -8.79
CA GLY A 236 -47.18 0.62 -7.82
C GLY A 236 -45.81 0.74 -8.44
N ILE A 237 -44.93 1.43 -7.73
CA ILE A 237 -43.50 1.46 -8.00
C ILE A 237 -42.74 1.08 -6.74
N ARG A 238 -41.70 0.27 -6.90
CA ARG A 238 -40.80 -0.14 -5.84
C ARG A 238 -39.37 0.09 -6.26
N ALA A 239 -38.58 0.68 -5.36
CA ALA A 239 -37.14 0.78 -5.48
C ALA A 239 -36.47 -0.04 -4.39
N GLU A 240 -35.53 -0.91 -4.79
CA GLU A 240 -34.56 -1.56 -3.93
C GLU A 240 -33.30 -0.67 -3.84
N ILE A 241 -32.91 -0.36 -2.62
CA ILE A 241 -31.71 0.39 -2.29
C ILE A 241 -30.79 -0.57 -1.52
N PRO A 242 -29.70 -1.06 -2.14
CA PRO A 242 -28.75 -1.93 -1.44
C PRO A 242 -28.18 -1.18 -0.23
N GLY A 243 -28.15 -1.84 0.92
CA GLY A 243 -27.68 -1.27 2.19
C GLY A 243 -26.25 -0.75 2.13
N GLU A 244 -25.39 -1.42 1.37
CA GLU A 244 -24.02 -0.96 1.05
C GLU A 244 -24.00 0.45 0.44
N THR A 245 -25.08 0.86 -0.22
CA THR A 245 -25.21 2.18 -0.84
C THR A 245 -25.48 3.28 0.19
N ILE A 246 -26.20 2.95 1.26
CA ILE A 246 -26.52 3.85 2.36
C ILE A 246 -25.35 3.89 3.35
N PHE A 247 -24.71 2.74 3.59
CA PHE A 247 -23.60 2.57 4.52
C PHE A 247 -22.25 2.43 3.82
N LYS A 248 -22.05 3.06 2.65
CA LYS A 248 -20.76 2.97 1.93
C LYS A 248 -19.62 3.24 2.92
N PRO A 249 -18.63 2.33 3.07
CA PRO A 249 -17.47 2.61 3.89
C PRO A 249 -16.86 3.90 3.37
N ALA A 250 -16.77 4.93 4.21
CA ALA A 250 -16.16 6.19 3.83
C ALA A 250 -14.67 5.94 3.60
N VAL A 251 -14.28 5.65 2.36
CA VAL A 251 -12.87 5.50 2.01
C VAL A 251 -12.25 6.86 1.76
N SER A 252 -10.96 6.99 2.10
CA SER A 252 -10.17 8.19 1.89
C SER A 252 -9.06 7.91 0.88
N GLU A 253 -8.81 8.87 0.00
CA GLU A 253 -7.61 8.89 -0.82
C GLU A 253 -6.42 9.29 0.06
N VAL A 254 -5.45 8.41 0.17
CA VAL A 254 -4.26 8.60 1.01
C VAL A 254 -3.08 8.83 0.10
N LYS A 255 -2.46 10.00 0.25
CA LYS A 255 -1.19 10.35 -0.39
C LYS A 255 -0.06 10.29 0.65
N LEU A 256 0.91 9.40 0.44
CA LEU A 256 2.14 9.35 1.22
C LEU A 256 3.25 10.01 0.42
N VAL A 257 4.02 10.89 1.06
CA VAL A 257 5.15 11.58 0.45
C VAL A 257 6.39 11.28 1.27
N VAL A 258 7.35 10.56 0.69
CA VAL A 258 8.60 10.17 1.37
C VAL A 258 9.73 11.06 0.89
N LYS A 259 10.34 11.79 1.84
CA LYS A 259 11.45 12.72 1.59
C LYS A 259 12.63 12.41 2.48
N GLU A 260 13.81 12.83 2.05
CA GLU A 260 14.99 12.85 2.89
C GLU A 260 14.90 14.00 3.90
N GLN A 261 15.25 13.76 5.16
CA GLN A 261 14.99 14.67 6.27
C GLN A 261 15.72 16.02 6.16
N VAL A 262 16.96 16.04 5.67
CA VAL A 262 17.84 17.22 5.66
C VAL A 262 17.61 18.08 4.41
N THR A 263 17.67 17.49 3.24
CA THR A 263 17.57 18.15 1.93
C THR A 263 16.14 18.31 1.43
N GLY A 264 15.20 17.53 1.98
CA GLY A 264 13.81 17.49 1.51
C GLY A 264 13.63 16.84 0.13
N LYS A 265 14.70 16.27 -0.46
CA LYS A 265 14.63 15.61 -1.76
C LYS A 265 13.72 14.38 -1.70
N PRO A 266 12.96 14.09 -2.76
CA PRO A 266 12.10 12.92 -2.81
C PRO A 266 12.91 11.62 -2.79
N VAL A 267 12.41 10.61 -2.06
CA VAL A 267 13.04 9.29 -2.02
C VAL A 267 12.32 8.36 -2.99
N LYS A 268 12.93 8.13 -4.17
CA LYS A 268 12.44 7.20 -5.18
C LYS A 268 12.63 5.73 -4.75
N GLY A 269 11.62 4.89 -4.99
CA GLY A 269 11.69 3.45 -4.73
C GLY A 269 11.63 3.05 -3.25
N ALA A 270 11.26 3.95 -2.35
CA ALA A 270 11.03 3.61 -0.95
C ALA A 270 9.80 2.71 -0.83
N LYS A 271 9.92 1.66 -0.02
CA LYS A 271 8.84 0.70 0.25
C LYS A 271 8.10 1.09 1.52
N VAL A 272 6.78 1.17 1.44
CA VAL A 272 5.87 1.36 2.58
C VAL A 272 5.17 0.04 2.85
N ILE A 273 5.45 -0.55 4.00
CA ILE A 273 5.04 -1.89 4.38
C ILE A 273 4.05 -1.78 5.55
N SER A 274 2.82 -2.24 5.35
CA SER A 274 1.82 -2.33 6.42
C SER A 274 2.31 -3.28 7.52
N ALA A 275 2.29 -2.82 8.77
CA ALA A 275 2.69 -3.64 9.91
C ALA A 275 1.62 -4.67 10.29
N ASP A 276 0.36 -4.42 9.93
CA ASP A 276 -0.81 -5.25 10.27
C ASP A 276 -1.45 -5.93 9.05
N GLY A 277 -0.83 -5.84 7.87
CA GLY A 277 -1.29 -6.48 6.63
C GLY A 277 -2.56 -5.87 6.02
N LYS A 278 -3.04 -4.72 6.50
CA LYS A 278 -4.28 -4.09 6.01
C LYS A 278 -4.17 -3.46 4.63
N PHE A 279 -2.95 -3.26 4.12
CA PHE A 279 -2.71 -2.80 2.74
C PHE A 279 -1.42 -3.43 2.18
N PRO A 280 -1.32 -3.62 0.85
CA PRO A 280 -0.14 -4.25 0.24
C PRO A 280 1.11 -3.38 0.38
N THR A 281 2.29 -3.93 0.16
CA THR A 281 3.51 -3.11 0.07
C THR A 281 3.41 -2.13 -1.10
N LEU A 282 3.59 -0.85 -0.80
CA LEU A 282 3.55 0.23 -1.79
C LEU A 282 4.97 0.75 -2.04
N ILE A 283 5.24 1.25 -3.25
CA ILE A 283 6.57 1.73 -3.65
C ILE A 283 6.44 3.15 -4.20
N THR A 284 7.29 4.06 -3.75
CA THR A 284 7.27 5.46 -4.20
C THR A 284 7.69 5.61 -5.66
N ASN A 285 7.04 6.54 -6.35
CA ASN A 285 7.40 6.97 -7.70
C ASN A 285 8.64 7.89 -7.69
N GLU A 286 8.97 8.50 -8.84
CA GLU A 286 10.13 9.40 -8.96
C GLU A 286 10.05 10.66 -8.09
N SER A 287 8.84 11.15 -7.84
CA SER A 287 8.56 12.26 -6.92
C SER A 287 8.51 11.85 -5.44
N GLY A 288 8.80 10.60 -5.10
CA GLY A 288 8.73 10.10 -3.72
C GLY A 288 7.29 9.95 -3.21
N GLU A 289 6.31 9.90 -4.11
CA GLU A 289 4.89 9.89 -3.79
C GLU A 289 4.25 8.52 -4.03
N ILE A 290 3.22 8.21 -3.23
CA ILE A 290 2.36 7.04 -3.34
C ILE A 290 0.93 7.48 -3.07
N THR A 291 -0.02 7.00 -3.87
CA THR A 291 -1.45 7.16 -3.60
C THR A 291 -2.12 5.80 -3.42
N THR A 292 -2.97 5.68 -2.41
CA THR A 292 -3.79 4.49 -2.15
C THR A 292 -5.15 4.87 -1.58
N VAL A 293 -6.07 3.93 -1.45
CA VAL A 293 -7.40 4.15 -0.89
C VAL A 293 -7.59 3.29 0.35
N LEU A 294 -7.81 3.91 1.50
CA LEU A 294 -7.95 3.23 2.78
C LEU A 294 -9.31 3.54 3.42
N LYS A 295 -9.82 2.58 4.20
CA LYS A 295 -11.00 2.79 5.06
C LYS A 295 -10.60 3.63 6.29
N PRO A 296 -11.57 4.16 7.07
CA PRO A 296 -11.24 4.85 8.30
C PRO A 296 -10.58 3.88 9.28
N GLY A 297 -9.57 4.36 10.00
CA GLY A 297 -8.79 3.55 10.93
C GLY A 297 -7.36 4.03 11.11
N ILE A 298 -6.64 3.32 11.97
CA ILE A 298 -5.22 3.55 12.26
C ILE A 298 -4.40 2.47 11.57
N TYR A 299 -3.37 2.90 10.85
CA TYR A 299 -2.51 2.08 10.03
C TYR A 299 -1.05 2.27 10.46
N PRO A 300 -0.49 1.39 11.30
CA PRO A 300 0.94 1.35 11.55
C PRO A 300 1.67 0.79 10.32
N PHE A 301 2.80 1.41 9.96
CA PHE A 301 3.58 0.98 8.80
C PHE A 301 5.08 1.24 9.01
N LYS A 302 5.89 0.53 8.22
CA LYS A 302 7.34 0.71 8.16
C LYS A 302 7.72 1.21 6.78
N VAL A 303 8.56 2.24 6.73
CA VAL A 303 9.14 2.76 5.49
C VAL A 303 10.60 2.34 5.41
N THR A 304 10.98 1.74 4.29
CA THR A 304 12.37 1.38 3.98
C THR A 304 12.80 2.02 2.67
N GLY A 305 13.89 2.77 2.68
CA GLY A 305 14.54 3.27 1.48
C GLY A 305 15.53 2.27 0.89
N ASN A 306 16.37 2.74 -0.04
CA ASN A 306 17.61 2.06 -0.40
C ASN A 306 18.60 2.07 0.80
N SER A 307 19.77 1.47 0.63
CA SER A 307 20.81 1.34 1.66
C SER A 307 21.28 2.67 2.28
N LYS A 308 20.98 3.82 1.65
CA LYS A 308 21.33 5.14 2.18
C LYS A 308 20.51 5.52 3.41
N TYR A 309 19.31 4.95 3.58
CA TYR A 309 18.34 5.41 4.57
C TYR A 309 18.11 4.39 5.68
N ALA A 310 17.98 4.89 6.91
CA ALA A 310 17.51 4.10 8.03
C ALA A 310 16.00 3.81 7.89
N PRO A 311 15.55 2.57 8.17
CA PRO A 311 14.13 2.27 8.26
C PRO A 311 13.41 3.13 9.31
N LEU A 312 12.16 3.51 9.03
CA LEU A 312 11.33 4.30 9.93
C LEU A 312 9.96 3.65 10.14
N ASN A 313 9.57 3.44 11.39
CA ASN A 313 8.20 3.08 11.75
C ASN A 313 7.37 4.36 11.90
N SER A 314 6.17 4.36 11.35
CA SER A 314 5.24 5.48 11.40
C SER A 314 3.80 4.97 11.46
N MET A 315 2.86 5.91 11.56
CA MET A 315 1.44 5.64 11.71
C MET A 315 0.64 6.64 10.90
N LEU A 316 -0.40 6.15 10.23
CA LEU A 316 -1.37 6.95 9.51
C LEU A 316 -2.75 6.76 10.13
N GLU A 317 -3.38 7.85 10.53
CA GLU A 317 -4.78 7.87 10.94
C GLU A 317 -5.65 8.39 9.79
N VAL A 318 -6.70 7.64 9.47
CA VAL A 318 -7.70 8.01 8.47
C VAL A 318 -9.03 8.20 9.20
N GLN A 319 -9.52 9.44 9.27
CA GLN A 319 -10.75 9.73 10.01
C GLN A 319 -12.03 9.39 9.24
N PRO A 320 -13.13 9.05 9.93
CA PRO A 320 -14.43 8.87 9.28
C PRO A 320 -14.84 10.11 8.49
N LYS A 321 -15.32 9.93 7.26
CA LYS A 321 -15.76 11.00 6.32
C LYS A 321 -14.64 11.90 5.78
N GLN A 322 -13.38 11.65 6.09
CA GLN A 322 -12.26 12.34 5.48
C GLN A 322 -12.14 11.92 4.00
N LYS A 323 -12.14 12.87 3.06
CA LYS A 323 -12.04 12.54 1.63
C LYS A 323 -10.61 12.19 1.22
N SER A 324 -9.64 12.95 1.75
CA SER A 324 -8.23 12.76 1.44
C SER A 324 -7.35 13.01 2.67
N VAL A 325 -6.26 12.25 2.76
CA VAL A 325 -5.21 12.39 3.78
C VAL A 325 -3.89 12.52 3.05
N THR A 326 -3.03 13.46 3.44
CA THR A 326 -1.64 13.50 2.99
C THR A 326 -0.73 13.41 4.19
N LEU A 327 0.20 12.45 4.17
CA LEU A 327 1.21 12.27 5.22
C LEU A 327 2.60 12.35 4.61
N GLU A 328 3.41 13.27 5.14
CA GLU A 328 4.82 13.38 4.79
C GLU A 328 5.67 12.55 5.76
N VAL A 329 6.54 11.70 5.21
CA VAL A 329 7.46 10.84 5.97
C VAL A 329 8.88 11.26 5.63
N LYS A 330 9.66 11.60 6.65
CA LYS A 330 11.05 12.06 6.51
C LYS A 330 12.02 10.95 6.94
N LEU A 331 12.76 10.38 6.00
CA LEU A 331 13.79 9.37 6.28
C LEU A 331 15.13 10.03 6.60
N ARG A 332 15.80 9.49 7.61
CA ARG A 332 17.18 9.84 7.96
C ARG A 332 18.16 8.95 7.21
N TYR A 333 19.36 9.46 6.98
CA TYR A 333 20.46 8.61 6.54
C TYR A 333 20.78 7.54 7.58
N SER A 334 21.21 6.38 7.10
CA SER A 334 21.76 5.33 7.96
C SER A 334 23.10 5.80 8.55
N ASN A 335 23.50 5.20 9.68
CA ASN A 335 24.80 5.50 10.29
C ASN A 335 25.95 5.22 9.31
N GLU A 336 25.86 4.13 8.56
CA GLU A 336 26.82 3.74 7.52
C GLU A 336 26.93 4.79 6.42
N TYR A 337 25.79 5.36 5.98
CA TYR A 337 25.79 6.43 4.98
C TYR A 337 26.31 7.75 5.55
N MET A 338 26.09 8.04 6.83
CA MET A 338 26.69 9.19 7.49
C MET A 338 28.22 9.06 7.60
N ASP A 339 28.73 7.88 7.91
CA ASP A 339 30.17 7.60 7.89
C ASP A 339 30.75 7.79 6.49
N TYR A 340 30.04 7.31 5.47
CA TYR A 340 30.37 7.54 4.07
C TYR A 340 30.46 9.03 3.71
N LEU A 341 29.45 9.84 4.06
CA LEU A 341 29.46 11.27 3.81
C LEU A 341 30.63 11.96 4.51
N THR A 342 30.95 11.54 5.74
CA THR A 342 32.09 12.05 6.50
C THR A 342 33.42 11.73 5.80
N MET A 343 33.57 10.53 5.23
CA MET A 343 34.74 10.17 4.43
C MET A 343 34.84 11.00 3.14
N LEU A 344 33.72 11.30 2.49
CA LEU A 344 33.71 12.20 1.33
C LEU A 344 34.13 13.63 1.71
N ASP A 345 33.66 14.14 2.84
CA ASP A 345 34.04 15.48 3.30
C ASP A 345 35.54 15.57 3.64
N LYS A 346 36.09 14.55 4.32
CA LYS A 346 37.54 14.43 4.53
C LYS A 346 38.31 14.36 3.21
N THR A 347 37.80 13.60 2.25
CA THR A 347 38.39 13.52 0.90
C THR A 347 38.45 14.90 0.26
N ARG A 348 37.35 15.66 0.28
CA ARG A 348 37.30 17.03 -0.26
C ARG A 348 38.26 17.97 0.47
N GLU A 349 38.42 17.81 1.78
CA GLU A 349 39.40 18.57 2.56
C GLU A 349 40.85 18.28 2.11
N PHE A 350 41.21 17.01 1.92
CA PHE A 350 42.53 16.63 1.39
C PHE A 350 42.76 17.14 -0.03
N LEU A 351 41.76 17.07 -0.90
CA LEU A 351 41.82 17.63 -2.26
C LEU A 351 42.10 19.14 -2.23
N ARG A 352 41.45 19.90 -1.33
CA ARG A 352 41.72 21.34 -1.14
C ARG A 352 43.14 21.61 -0.65
N LYS A 353 43.71 20.72 0.16
CA LYS A 353 45.11 20.78 0.61
C LYS A 353 46.11 20.21 -0.41
N ASN A 354 45.61 19.76 -1.58
CA ASN A 354 46.39 19.12 -2.64
C ASN A 354 47.12 17.83 -2.17
N ASP A 355 46.61 17.18 -1.13
CA ASP A 355 47.12 15.91 -0.60
C ASP A 355 46.39 14.73 -1.26
N ILE A 356 46.83 14.41 -2.48
CA ILE A 356 46.20 13.39 -3.32
C ILE A 356 46.25 11.99 -2.69
N LYS A 357 47.33 11.68 -1.96
CA LYS A 357 47.51 10.36 -1.35
C LYS A 357 46.43 10.08 -0.30
N ASN A 358 46.23 11.00 0.64
CA ASN A 358 45.24 10.81 1.70
C ASN A 358 43.81 10.94 1.17
N ALA A 359 43.58 11.80 0.18
CA ALA A 359 42.30 11.87 -0.52
C ALA A 359 41.91 10.53 -1.17
N GLU A 360 42.84 9.88 -1.87
CA GLU A 360 42.61 8.58 -2.52
C GLU A 360 42.31 7.47 -1.48
N ILE A 361 42.98 7.48 -0.34
CA ILE A 361 42.73 6.53 0.76
C ILE A 361 41.33 6.68 1.33
N GLU A 362 40.91 7.89 1.72
CA GLU A 362 39.58 8.11 2.31
C GLU A 362 38.46 7.87 1.29
N LEU A 363 38.67 8.25 0.02
CA LEU A 363 37.68 7.99 -1.02
C LEU A 363 37.51 6.49 -1.27
N ASN A 364 38.59 5.71 -1.28
CA ASN A 364 38.50 4.26 -1.45
C ASN A 364 37.75 3.60 -0.28
N LYS A 365 37.89 4.12 0.96
CA LYS A 365 37.07 3.68 2.10
C LYS A 365 35.59 4.00 1.88
N ALA A 366 35.28 5.21 1.41
CA ALA A 366 33.91 5.64 1.14
C ALA A 366 33.25 4.79 0.04
N LEU A 367 33.91 4.64 -1.12
CA LEU A 367 33.40 3.86 -2.25
C LEU A 367 33.34 2.36 -1.97
N LYS A 368 34.06 1.85 -0.96
CA LYS A 368 33.86 0.47 -0.50
C LYS A 368 32.48 0.28 0.16
N LEU A 369 31.96 1.30 0.83
CA LEU A 369 30.63 1.27 1.46
C LEU A 369 29.52 1.48 0.43
N PHE A 370 29.68 2.49 -0.44
CA PHE A 370 28.70 2.84 -1.48
C PHE A 370 29.40 3.05 -2.83
N PRO A 371 29.67 1.96 -3.59
CA PRO A 371 30.48 2.00 -4.80
C PRO A 371 29.81 2.70 -5.99
N GLU A 372 28.48 2.69 -6.03
CA GLU A 372 27.67 3.25 -7.12
C GLU A 372 27.02 4.59 -6.74
N ASP A 373 27.41 5.19 -5.60
CA ASP A 373 26.85 6.48 -5.20
C ASP A 373 27.39 7.62 -6.09
N GLU A 374 26.45 8.40 -6.64
CA GLU A 374 26.72 9.48 -7.59
C GLU A 374 27.67 10.56 -7.03
N GLU A 375 27.53 10.94 -5.76
CA GLU A 375 28.41 11.93 -5.15
C GLU A 375 29.83 11.39 -4.98
N GLY A 376 29.97 10.12 -4.57
CA GLY A 376 31.27 9.47 -4.46
C GLY A 376 31.97 9.34 -5.80
N LEU A 377 31.24 8.96 -6.85
CA LEU A 377 31.78 8.88 -8.21
C LEU A 377 32.18 10.26 -8.74
N ARG A 378 31.39 11.31 -8.46
CA ARG A 378 31.77 12.69 -8.83
C ARG A 378 33.05 13.15 -8.11
N VAL A 379 33.20 12.81 -6.83
CA VAL A 379 34.44 13.11 -6.08
C VAL A 379 35.62 12.29 -6.63
N LYS A 380 35.39 11.06 -7.08
CA LYS A 380 36.40 10.23 -7.76
C LYS A 380 36.89 10.86 -9.06
N ASP A 381 35.98 11.35 -9.90
CA ASP A 381 36.34 12.02 -11.15
C ASP A 381 37.12 13.31 -10.90
N SER A 382 36.73 14.06 -9.87
CA SER A 382 37.45 15.25 -9.42
C SER A 382 38.89 14.92 -8.95
N LEU A 383 39.04 13.90 -8.10
CA LEU A 383 40.34 13.40 -7.66
C LEU A 383 41.20 12.96 -8.85
N PHE A 384 40.64 12.19 -9.78
CA PHE A 384 41.34 11.71 -10.98
C PHE A 384 41.83 12.88 -11.83
N THR A 385 40.97 13.87 -12.06
CA THR A 385 41.31 15.08 -12.83
C THR A 385 42.44 15.87 -12.15
N GLN A 386 42.35 16.09 -10.84
CA GLN A 386 43.38 16.81 -10.10
C GLN A 386 44.71 16.06 -10.07
N LYS A 387 44.68 14.73 -9.87
CA LYS A 387 45.85 13.84 -9.92
C LYS A 387 46.52 13.89 -11.28
N SER A 388 45.76 13.79 -12.37
CA SER A 388 46.25 13.89 -13.75
C SER A 388 46.94 15.25 -14.02
N ASN A 389 46.29 16.36 -13.65
CA ASN A 389 46.86 17.70 -13.81
C ASN A 389 48.16 17.85 -13.01
N MET A 390 48.19 17.36 -11.77
CA MET A 390 49.39 17.44 -10.92
C MET A 390 50.55 16.61 -11.50
N ILE A 391 50.28 15.41 -12.02
CA ILE A 391 51.28 14.59 -12.71
C ILE A 391 51.82 15.33 -13.93
N LYS A 392 50.95 15.94 -14.74
CA LYS A 392 51.35 16.72 -15.92
C LYS A 392 52.27 17.88 -15.55
N GLU A 393 51.92 18.66 -14.53
CA GLU A 393 52.73 19.79 -14.04
C GLU A 393 54.10 19.36 -13.50
N ILE A 394 54.15 18.26 -12.75
CA ILE A 394 55.42 17.71 -12.25
C ILE A 394 56.28 17.20 -13.41
N THR A 395 55.67 16.51 -14.37
CA THR A 395 56.36 15.97 -15.55
C THR A 395 56.94 17.09 -16.41
N LEU A 396 56.19 18.17 -16.64
CA LEU A 396 56.65 19.32 -17.42
C LEU A 396 57.85 20.04 -16.75
N ARG A 397 57.83 20.16 -15.42
CA ARG A 397 58.97 20.67 -14.65
C ARG A 397 60.19 19.75 -14.76
N ALA A 398 60.00 18.45 -14.61
CA ALA A 398 61.07 17.47 -14.77
C ALA A 398 61.70 17.54 -16.17
N GLU A 399 60.88 17.62 -17.22
CA GLU A 399 61.36 17.77 -18.61
C GLU A 399 62.15 19.07 -18.82
N ASN A 400 61.75 20.16 -18.16
CA ASN A 400 62.53 21.40 -18.19
C ASN A 400 63.91 21.22 -17.53
N TYR A 401 63.99 20.53 -16.39
CA TYR A 401 65.28 20.21 -15.77
C TYR A 401 66.15 19.31 -16.67
N LEU A 402 65.55 18.34 -17.36
CA LEU A 402 66.27 17.48 -18.31
C LEU A 402 66.86 18.26 -19.49
N ARG A 403 66.12 19.20 -20.09
CA ARG A 403 66.64 20.06 -21.17
C ARG A 403 67.85 20.89 -20.74
N ASN A 404 67.90 21.27 -19.46
CA ASN A 404 68.99 22.02 -18.86
C ASN A 404 70.10 21.11 -18.27
N LYS A 405 70.12 19.81 -18.59
CA LYS A 405 71.05 18.79 -18.06
C LYS A 405 71.08 18.68 -16.52
N ARG A 406 70.05 19.18 -15.83
CA ARG A 406 69.89 19.10 -14.37
C ARG A 406 69.23 17.78 -13.97
N TYR A 407 69.94 16.67 -14.14
CA TYR A 407 69.38 15.32 -14.01
C TYR A 407 68.87 14.99 -12.59
N GLN A 408 69.57 15.45 -11.55
CA GLN A 408 69.17 15.20 -10.16
C GLN A 408 67.85 15.90 -9.80
N ASP A 409 67.67 17.15 -10.24
CA ASP A 409 66.43 17.90 -10.02
C ASP A 409 65.25 17.28 -10.76
N ALA A 410 65.47 16.80 -11.99
CA ALA A 410 64.46 16.07 -12.76
C ALA A 410 64.01 14.79 -12.05
N ILE A 411 64.96 14.00 -11.52
CA ILE A 411 64.65 12.80 -10.73
C ILE A 411 63.87 13.17 -9.47
N SER A 412 64.27 14.23 -8.76
CA SER A 412 63.59 14.68 -7.54
C SER A 412 62.14 15.09 -7.79
N GLU A 413 61.86 15.83 -8.87
CA GLU A 413 60.47 16.15 -9.24
C GLU A 413 59.68 14.89 -9.57
N LEU A 414 60.20 13.97 -10.38
CA LEU A 414 59.52 12.71 -10.72
C LEU A 414 59.27 11.82 -9.49
N GLN A 415 60.18 11.83 -8.50
CA GLN A 415 59.99 11.10 -7.24
C GLN A 415 58.77 11.59 -6.46
N ARG A 416 58.36 12.85 -6.62
CA ARG A 416 57.12 13.37 -6.00
C ARG A 416 55.89 12.63 -6.52
N ILE A 417 55.88 12.22 -7.79
CA ILE A 417 54.77 11.42 -8.35
C ILE A 417 54.70 10.07 -7.62
N LEU A 418 55.84 9.42 -7.43
CA LEU A 418 55.90 8.13 -6.74
C LEU A 418 55.50 8.19 -5.26
N ASN A 419 55.51 9.37 -4.63
CA ASN A 419 55.05 9.52 -3.24
C ASN A 419 53.54 9.30 -3.08
N PHE A 420 52.74 9.70 -4.09
CA PHE A 420 51.28 9.51 -4.09
C PHE A 420 50.81 8.48 -5.12
N ASP A 421 51.66 8.05 -6.04
CA ASP A 421 51.43 6.95 -6.97
C ASP A 421 52.65 6.00 -7.03
N PRO A 422 52.88 5.19 -5.98
CA PRO A 422 54.09 4.37 -5.89
C PRO A 422 54.20 3.29 -6.97
N GLN A 423 53.07 2.92 -7.58
CA GLN A 423 52.97 1.87 -8.61
C GLN A 423 53.08 2.43 -10.04
N ASN A 424 53.34 3.74 -10.19
CA ASN A 424 53.50 4.34 -11.51
C ASN A 424 54.76 3.81 -12.23
N GLN A 425 54.57 2.78 -13.05
CA GLN A 425 55.67 2.13 -13.78
C GLN A 425 56.33 3.07 -14.78
N GLU A 426 55.56 3.97 -15.38
CA GLU A 426 56.06 4.93 -16.37
C GLU A 426 57.08 5.88 -15.74
N VAL A 427 56.73 6.47 -14.59
CA VAL A 427 57.63 7.36 -13.85
C VAL A 427 58.88 6.62 -13.37
N ARG A 428 58.76 5.37 -12.91
CA ARG A 428 59.93 4.55 -12.52
C ARG A 428 60.88 4.33 -13.68
N LYS A 429 60.37 3.89 -14.84
CA LYS A 429 61.16 3.72 -16.06
C LYS A 429 61.82 5.03 -16.51
N ARG A 430 61.08 6.14 -16.44
CA ARG A 430 61.61 7.47 -16.76
C ARG A 430 62.78 7.83 -15.85
N ILE A 431 62.66 7.65 -14.53
CA ILE A 431 63.75 7.90 -13.57
C ILE A 431 64.98 7.04 -13.90
N ASP A 432 64.79 5.75 -14.19
CA ASP A 432 65.90 4.85 -14.49
C ASP A 432 66.60 5.23 -15.81
N SER A 433 65.84 5.63 -16.83
CA SER A 433 66.40 6.15 -18.08
C SER A 433 67.26 7.41 -17.87
N ILE A 434 66.81 8.32 -17.00
CA ILE A 434 67.54 9.55 -16.66
C ILE A 434 68.84 9.22 -15.93
N ARG A 435 68.83 8.23 -15.02
CA ARG A 435 70.04 7.78 -14.31
C ARG A 435 71.09 7.22 -15.27
N VAL A 436 70.68 6.46 -16.28
CA VAL A 436 71.59 5.94 -17.32
C VAL A 436 72.22 7.08 -18.10
N VAL A 437 71.43 8.03 -18.61
CA VAL A 437 71.92 9.21 -19.36
C VAL A 437 72.90 10.04 -18.52
N MET A 438 72.60 10.25 -17.24
CA MET A 438 73.48 10.96 -16.31
C MET A 438 74.85 10.28 -16.14
N LEU A 439 74.88 8.94 -16.08
CA LEU A 439 76.12 8.16 -15.98
C LEU A 439 76.95 8.22 -17.27
N GLU A 440 76.29 8.24 -18.44
CA GLU A 440 76.96 8.35 -19.73
C GLU A 440 77.60 9.72 -19.95
N GLU A 441 76.91 10.82 -19.62
CA GLU A 441 77.48 12.17 -19.72
C GLU A 441 78.69 12.33 -18.79
N ARG A 442 78.63 11.78 -17.57
CA ARG A 442 79.76 11.79 -16.64
C ARG A 442 80.99 11.06 -17.18
N LYS A 443 80.81 10.04 -18.03
CA LYS A 443 81.92 9.33 -18.71
C LYS A 443 82.53 10.15 -19.85
N LYS A 444 81.78 11.08 -20.46
CA LYS A 444 82.29 11.94 -21.54
C LYS A 444 83.13 13.12 -21.02
N GLU A 445 82.93 13.53 -19.77
CA GLU A 445 83.62 14.67 -19.13
C GLU A 445 84.98 14.34 -18.49
N THR A 446 85.69 13.28 -18.92
CA THR A 446 87.03 12.96 -18.38
C THR A 446 88.16 13.47 -19.27
N PRO A 447 89.06 14.38 -18.83
CA PRO A 447 90.41 14.55 -19.37
C PRO A 447 91.43 13.65 -18.65
N GLN A 448 92.49 13.27 -19.38
CA GLN A 448 93.62 12.41 -18.99
C GLN A 448 94.54 13.00 -17.88
N PRO A 449 95.47 12.21 -17.29
CA PRO A 449 95.94 12.35 -15.91
C PRO A 449 97.12 13.31 -15.73
N ILE A 450 97.15 14.07 -14.63
CA ILE A 450 98.36 14.79 -14.17
C ILE A 450 98.61 14.53 -12.67
N GLN A 451 99.91 14.36 -12.41
CA GLN A 451 100.62 13.91 -11.23
C GLN A 451 100.45 14.79 -9.97
N LYS A 452 100.75 14.20 -8.81
CA LYS A 452 101.07 14.94 -7.57
C LYS A 452 102.35 15.77 -7.78
N PRO A 453 102.35 17.05 -7.38
CA PRO A 453 103.43 17.55 -6.53
C PRO A 453 102.94 18.12 -5.19
N ALA A 454 103.90 18.12 -4.26
CA ALA A 454 103.78 18.36 -2.83
C ALA A 454 103.70 19.85 -2.42
N VAL A 455 102.88 20.10 -1.39
CA VAL A 455 103.18 20.84 -0.13
C VAL A 455 103.65 22.32 -0.21
N THR A 456 102.67 23.24 0.03
CA THR A 456 102.58 24.37 1.03
C THR A 456 103.82 25.25 1.38
N PRO A 457 103.71 26.55 1.83
CA PRO A 457 102.87 26.93 2.99
C PRO A 457 102.36 28.43 3.03
N PRO A 458 101.93 29.01 4.19
CA PRO A 458 100.56 29.50 4.52
C PRO A 458 100.62 31.03 4.87
N PRO A 459 99.80 31.72 5.72
CA PRO A 459 98.64 31.39 6.60
C PRO A 459 97.44 32.37 6.43
N THR A 460 96.23 32.13 6.94
CA THR A 460 95.73 32.25 8.33
C THR A 460 94.24 31.83 8.29
N ALA A 461 93.61 31.21 9.28
CA ALA A 461 93.96 30.92 10.66
C ALA A 461 93.63 29.46 10.99
N LYS A 462 94.59 28.88 11.71
CA LYS A 462 94.69 27.54 12.31
C LYS A 462 94.06 27.57 13.73
N PRO A 463 94.17 26.53 14.60
CA PRO A 463 94.75 25.18 14.40
C PRO A 463 93.99 23.97 15.02
N LYS A 464 94.16 22.79 14.39
CA LYS A 464 94.57 21.44 14.88
C LYS A 464 93.81 20.76 16.07
N PRO A 465 94.02 19.44 16.34
CA PRO A 465 94.43 18.31 15.49
C PRO A 465 93.57 17.03 15.70
N GLU A 466 93.57 16.10 14.73
CA GLU A 466 93.49 14.64 15.01
C GLU A 466 94.94 14.13 15.21
N PRO A 467 95.22 13.06 16.00
CA PRO A 467 94.49 11.79 15.95
C PRO A 467 94.36 11.05 17.30
N LYS A 468 93.31 10.23 17.48
CA LYS A 468 93.27 9.12 18.44
C LYS A 468 92.04 8.24 18.22
N GLU A 469 92.28 6.95 18.02
CA GLU A 469 91.37 5.81 18.18
C GLU A 469 89.88 6.10 17.96
N GLU A 470 89.39 5.72 16.79
CA GLU A 470 87.99 5.75 16.40
C GLU A 470 87.14 5.01 17.46
N ARG A 471 86.65 5.76 18.46
CA ARG A 471 85.64 5.28 19.40
C ARG A 471 84.35 5.17 18.62
N VAL A 472 84.16 4.02 17.97
CA VAL A 472 82.91 3.69 17.32
C VAL A 472 81.81 3.79 18.38
N SER A 473 80.94 4.78 18.26
CA SER A 473 79.90 5.04 19.23
C SER A 473 78.80 3.98 19.10
N VAL A 474 78.13 3.64 20.21
CA VAL A 474 76.98 2.73 20.20
C VAL A 474 75.90 3.18 19.20
N PRO A 475 75.54 4.48 19.10
CA PRO A 475 74.61 4.97 18.08
C PRO A 475 75.05 4.67 16.64
N ASP A 476 76.33 4.87 16.29
CA ASP A 476 76.84 4.62 14.93
C ASP A 476 76.75 3.14 14.56
N LEU A 477 77.01 2.23 15.51
CA LEU A 477 76.86 0.80 15.30
C LEU A 477 75.39 0.41 15.10
N ILE A 478 74.48 1.01 15.88
CA ILE A 478 73.04 0.78 15.75
C ILE A 478 72.54 1.26 14.39
N ASP A 479 72.95 2.43 13.92
CA ASP A 479 72.49 2.99 12.65
C ASP A 479 73.01 2.19 11.44
N ARG A 480 74.28 1.76 11.48
CA ARG A 480 74.83 0.84 10.48
C ARG A 480 74.11 -0.50 10.49
N GLY A 481 73.81 -1.04 11.68
CA GLY A 481 73.02 -2.27 11.85
C GLY A 481 71.61 -2.15 11.28
N LYS A 482 70.89 -1.05 11.56
CA LYS A 482 69.54 -0.79 11.04
C LYS A 482 69.51 -0.70 9.52
N LYS A 483 70.48 0.01 8.94
CA LYS A 483 70.61 0.12 7.48
C LYS A 483 70.72 -1.26 6.83
N LEU A 484 71.62 -2.11 7.34
CA LEU A 484 71.78 -3.48 6.85
C LEU A 484 70.54 -4.36 7.10
N PHE A 485 69.85 -4.15 8.22
CA PHE A 485 68.61 -4.85 8.55
C PHE A 485 67.47 -4.53 7.56
N PHE A 486 67.27 -3.26 7.22
CA PHE A 486 66.27 -2.84 6.23
C PHE A 486 66.68 -3.18 4.78
N GLU A 487 67.97 -3.41 4.52
CA GLU A 487 68.48 -3.98 3.27
C GLU A 487 68.34 -5.52 3.19
N GLY A 488 67.80 -6.18 4.24
CA GLY A 488 67.60 -7.63 4.27
C GLY A 488 68.86 -8.47 4.56
N LYS A 489 70.00 -7.82 4.85
CA LYS A 489 71.28 -8.47 5.15
C LYS A 489 71.38 -8.81 6.64
N TYR A 490 70.53 -9.73 7.11
CA TYR A 490 70.33 -9.98 8.55
C TYR A 490 71.58 -10.51 9.27
N ARG A 491 72.44 -11.30 8.58
CA ARG A 491 73.69 -11.83 9.17
C ARG A 491 74.70 -10.71 9.44
N ASP A 492 74.85 -9.77 8.51
CA ASP A 492 75.76 -8.63 8.67
C ASP A 492 75.20 -7.63 9.68
N ALA A 493 73.89 -7.36 9.65
CA ALA A 493 73.20 -6.50 10.61
C ALA A 493 73.38 -7.01 12.05
N LYS A 494 73.24 -8.34 12.27
CA LYS A 494 73.48 -9.00 13.56
C LYS A 494 74.87 -8.66 14.12
N THR A 495 75.93 -8.71 13.31
CA THR A 495 77.29 -8.39 13.77
C THR A 495 77.46 -6.96 14.28
N TYR A 496 76.77 -5.98 13.69
CA TYR A 496 76.82 -4.59 14.16
C TYR A 496 76.04 -4.38 15.46
N PHE A 497 74.89 -5.03 15.64
CA PHE A 497 74.13 -4.98 16.89
C PHE A 497 74.84 -5.70 18.05
N GLU A 498 75.53 -6.82 17.78
CA GLU A 498 76.39 -7.49 18.78
C GLU A 498 77.55 -6.59 19.21
N LYS A 499 78.18 -5.86 18.28
CA LYS A 499 79.22 -4.87 18.61
C LYS A 499 78.65 -3.72 19.44
N ALA A 500 77.44 -3.25 19.14
CA ALA A 500 76.77 -2.22 19.92
C ALA A 500 76.49 -2.69 21.35
N LEU A 501 76.00 -3.93 21.52
CA LEU A 501 75.73 -4.53 22.83
C LEU A 501 76.99 -4.89 23.63
N LYS A 502 78.14 -5.08 22.97
CA LYS A 502 79.43 -5.20 23.68
C LYS A 502 79.86 -3.88 24.32
N LEU A 503 79.48 -2.75 23.73
CA LEU A 503 79.82 -1.41 24.24
C LEU A 503 78.75 -0.86 25.20
N ASP A 504 77.48 -1.22 24.99
CA ASP A 504 76.36 -0.93 25.90
C ASP A 504 75.42 -2.16 25.99
N PRO A 505 75.66 -3.07 26.96
CA PRO A 505 74.87 -4.28 27.13
C PRO A 505 73.39 -4.04 27.43
N ASN A 506 73.03 -2.85 27.94
CA ASN A 506 71.66 -2.51 28.31
C ASN A 506 70.92 -1.71 27.22
N ASN A 507 71.52 -1.57 26.04
CA ASN A 507 70.91 -0.86 24.93
C ASN A 507 69.66 -1.59 24.41
N LYS A 508 68.48 -1.10 24.80
CA LYS A 508 67.19 -1.69 24.43
C LYS A 508 66.99 -1.78 22.92
N GLU A 509 67.51 -0.81 22.18
CA GLU A 509 67.34 -0.73 20.74
C GLU A 509 68.22 -1.77 20.02
N ALA A 510 69.50 -1.88 20.38
CA ALA A 510 70.37 -2.89 19.82
C ALA A 510 69.88 -4.32 20.13
N LYS A 511 69.33 -4.56 21.34
CA LYS A 511 68.74 -5.85 21.72
C LYS A 511 67.49 -6.18 20.91
N PHE A 512 66.59 -5.21 20.73
CA PHE A 512 65.38 -5.38 19.93
C PHE A 512 65.69 -5.78 18.48
N TYR A 513 66.65 -5.11 17.84
CA TYR A 513 67.02 -5.44 16.47
C TYR A 513 67.84 -6.73 16.36
N LEU A 514 68.65 -7.09 17.38
CA LEU A 514 69.34 -8.37 17.42
C LEU A 514 68.34 -9.55 17.45
N ASP A 515 67.33 -9.51 18.33
CA ASP A 515 66.30 -10.55 18.43
C ASP A 515 65.53 -10.71 17.11
N LYS A 516 65.26 -9.59 16.43
CA LYS A 516 64.66 -9.59 15.10
C LYS A 516 65.59 -10.23 14.06
N CYS A 517 66.87 -9.87 14.03
CA CYS A 517 67.84 -10.48 13.12
C CYS A 517 67.88 -12.00 13.30
N GLU A 518 67.91 -12.50 14.54
CA GLU A 518 67.93 -13.94 14.83
C GLU A 518 66.64 -14.65 14.41
N SER A 519 65.49 -14.02 14.63
CA SER A 519 64.20 -14.53 14.17
C SER A 519 64.15 -14.68 12.64
N TYR A 520 64.60 -13.65 11.91
CA TYR A 520 64.66 -13.67 10.45
C TYR A 520 65.69 -14.66 9.91
N ILE A 521 66.88 -14.76 10.53
CA ILE A 521 67.90 -15.76 10.15
C ILE A 521 67.37 -17.18 10.36
N LYS A 522 66.64 -17.43 11.45
CA LYS A 522 66.02 -18.74 11.74
C LYS A 522 64.90 -19.08 10.76
N MET A 523 64.06 -18.11 10.41
CA MET A 523 63.02 -18.30 9.37
C MET A 523 63.59 -18.54 7.97
N MET A 524 64.79 -18.01 7.68
CA MET A 524 65.47 -18.21 6.39
C MET A 524 66.48 -19.37 6.40
N GLY A 525 66.54 -20.15 7.49
CA GLY A 525 67.51 -21.21 7.71
C GLY A 525 66.92 -22.48 8.31
N GLY A 526 65.65 -22.77 8.00
CA GLY A 526 64.96 -24.03 8.27
C GLY A 526 64.30 -24.58 7.02
#